data_AF-A0A2Z3JKF4-F1
#
_entry.id   AF-A0A2Z3JKF4-F1
#
_cell.length_a   1.000
_cell.length_b   1.000
_cell.length_c   1.000
_cell.angle_alpha   90.00
_cell.angle_beta   90.00
_cell.angle_gamma   90.00
#
_symmetry.space_group_name_H-M   'P 1'
#
loop_
_entity.id
_entity.type
_entity.pdbx_description
1 polymer ?
#
loop_
_entity_poly.entity_id
_entity_poly.type
_entity_poly.pdbx_seq_one_letter_code
_entity_poly.pdbx_strand_id
1 'polypeptide(L)'
;MIRAAASQAEQAQLLRSYYRPGNLLILPNVWDAASARAVEKAGFAAIATGSAGIAAVLGYADHEAAPVGEMFDMAKRIARVTTLPVTVDAEAGDGLEPAELVERLKSFGAAGCNL
;
A
#
# COMPACT_ATOMS: atom_id res chain seq x y z
N MET A 1 7.81 22.60 -12.76
CA MET A 1 8.88 21.67 -12.31
C MET A 1 8.23 20.35 -11.96
N ILE A 2 8.51 19.28 -12.70
CA ILE A 2 8.04 17.93 -12.35
C ILE A 2 8.95 17.46 -11.21
N ARG A 3 8.43 17.35 -9.99
CA ARG A 3 9.17 16.69 -8.90
C ARG A 3 9.42 15.25 -9.32
N ALA A 4 10.66 14.78 -9.23
CA ALA A 4 10.95 13.36 -9.34
C ALA A 4 10.13 12.63 -8.25
N ALA A 5 9.51 11.50 -8.61
CA ALA A 5 8.86 10.65 -7.62
C ALA A 5 9.91 10.19 -6.60
N ALA A 6 9.59 10.25 -5.31
CA ALA A 6 10.47 9.73 -4.27
C ALA A 6 10.74 8.23 -4.52
N SER A 7 11.97 7.80 -4.34
CA SER A 7 12.35 6.40 -4.41
C SER A 7 11.60 5.57 -3.36
N GLN A 8 11.50 4.26 -3.60
CA GLN A 8 10.89 3.35 -2.64
C GLN A 8 11.57 3.42 -1.25
N ALA A 9 12.90 3.55 -1.23
CA ALA A 9 13.66 3.66 0.01
C ALA A 9 13.33 4.95 0.78
N GLU A 10 13.16 6.07 0.09
CA GLU A 10 12.73 7.34 0.70
C GLU A 10 11.30 7.24 1.25
N GLN A 11 10.38 6.58 0.54
CA GLN A 11 9.01 6.35 1.02
C GLN A 11 8.99 5.46 2.28
N ALA A 12 9.77 4.38 2.30
CA ALA A 12 9.90 3.51 3.47
C ALA A 12 10.51 4.24 4.68
N GLN A 13 11.55 5.05 4.46
CA GLN A 13 12.14 5.88 5.51
C GLN A 13 11.17 6.93 6.03
N LEU A 14 10.38 7.55 5.15
CA LEU A 14 9.36 8.53 5.51
C LEU A 14 8.27 7.88 6.38
N LEU A 15 7.70 6.75 5.94
CA LEU A 15 6.73 5.99 6.73
C LEU A 15 7.31 5.60 8.10
N ARG A 16 8.55 5.07 8.12
CA ARG A 16 9.24 4.71 9.37
C ARG A 16 9.36 5.91 10.31
N SER A 17 9.62 7.10 9.77
CA SER A 17 9.79 8.32 10.57
C SER A 17 8.51 8.77 11.29
N TYR A 18 7.32 8.30 10.85
CA TYR A 18 6.04 8.59 11.49
C TYR A 18 5.77 7.75 12.74
N TYR A 19 6.36 6.56 12.84
CA TYR A 19 6.25 5.71 14.03
C TYR A 19 7.13 6.24 15.16
N ARG A 20 6.56 7.12 15.98
CA ARG A 20 7.22 7.71 17.15
C ARG A 20 6.38 7.47 18.40
N PRO A 21 6.99 7.05 19.52
CA PRO A 21 6.28 6.96 20.79
C PRO A 21 5.55 8.27 21.12
N GLY A 22 4.28 8.18 21.48
CA GLY A 22 3.44 9.35 21.81
C GLY A 22 2.87 10.12 20.62
N ASN A 23 3.20 9.76 19.37
CA ASN A 23 2.59 10.34 18.17
C ASN A 23 1.72 9.30 17.46
N LEU A 24 0.40 9.46 17.55
CA LEU A 24 -0.54 8.56 16.89
C LEU A 24 -0.52 8.81 15.37
N LEU A 25 -0.09 7.80 14.61
CA LEU A 25 -0.28 7.77 13.16
C LEU A 25 -1.68 7.22 12.86
N ILE A 26 -2.54 8.04 12.27
CA ILE A 26 -3.79 7.55 11.66
C ILE A 26 -3.47 7.08 10.25
N LEU A 27 -3.75 5.80 9.99
CA LEU A 27 -3.42 5.13 8.74
C LEU A 27 -4.70 4.55 8.11
N PRO A 28 -5.39 5.31 7.23
CA PRO A 28 -6.62 4.83 6.60
C PRO A 28 -6.35 3.73 5.59
N ASN A 29 -7.24 2.73 5.56
CA ASN A 29 -7.25 1.70 4.53
C ASN A 29 -7.93 2.22 3.25
N VAL A 30 -7.32 1.93 2.11
CA VAL A 30 -7.81 2.24 0.77
C VAL A 30 -7.85 0.97 -0.08
N TRP A 31 -8.69 0.96 -1.11
CA TRP A 31 -8.92 -0.23 -1.93
C TRP A 31 -8.91 0.04 -3.43
N ASP A 32 -8.78 1.31 -3.83
CA ASP A 32 -8.66 1.72 -5.23
C ASP A 32 -8.00 3.10 -5.36
N ALA A 33 -7.81 3.55 -6.60
CA ALA A 33 -7.22 4.86 -6.88
C ALA A 33 -8.09 6.04 -6.39
N ALA A 34 -9.41 5.89 -6.32
CA ALA A 34 -10.32 6.97 -5.94
C ALA A 34 -10.27 7.22 -4.43
N SER A 35 -10.35 6.15 -3.63
CA SER A 35 -10.18 6.17 -2.18
C SER A 35 -8.80 6.70 -1.77
N ALA A 36 -7.73 6.29 -2.45
CA ALA A 36 -6.38 6.82 -2.21
C ALA A 36 -6.30 8.35 -2.39
N ARG A 37 -6.86 8.88 -3.48
CA ARG A 37 -6.92 10.33 -3.72
C ARG A 37 -7.80 11.06 -2.71
N ALA A 38 -8.92 10.45 -2.31
CA ALA A 38 -9.81 11.03 -1.32
C ALA A 38 -9.12 11.16 0.04
N VAL A 39 -8.40 10.12 0.47
CA VAL A 39 -7.63 10.11 1.72
C VAL A 39 -6.47 11.11 1.66
N GLU A 40 -5.72 11.18 0.57
CA GLU A 40 -4.66 12.20 0.42
C GLU A 40 -5.23 13.62 0.47
N LYS A 41 -6.34 13.89 -0.22
CA LYS A 41 -7.02 15.19 -0.18
C LYS A 41 -7.55 15.54 1.22
N ALA A 42 -7.88 14.53 2.03
CA ALA A 42 -8.29 14.72 3.42
C ALA A 42 -7.12 15.04 4.37
N GLY A 43 -5.86 15.03 3.88
CA GLY A 43 -4.69 15.50 4.62
C GLY A 43 -4.01 14.44 5.50
N PHE A 44 -4.27 13.16 5.25
CA PHE A 44 -3.55 12.08 5.94
C PHE A 44 -2.09 11.98 5.49
N ALA A 45 -1.23 11.51 6.39
CA ALA A 45 0.21 11.46 6.14
C ALA A 45 0.69 10.19 5.43
N ALA A 46 -0.09 9.11 5.50
CA ALA A 46 0.19 7.81 4.90
C ALA A 46 -1.11 7.04 4.67
N ILE A 47 -1.06 5.99 3.84
CA ILE A 47 -2.19 5.09 3.59
C ILE A 47 -1.77 3.63 3.68
N ALA A 48 -2.72 2.76 3.97
CA ALA A 48 -2.59 1.31 3.87
C ALA A 48 -3.55 0.78 2.81
N THR A 49 -3.20 -0.29 2.12
CA THR A 49 -4.22 -1.09 1.42
C THR A 49 -4.94 -1.98 2.43
N GLY A 50 -6.17 -2.42 2.13
CA GLY A 50 -6.83 -3.51 2.87
C GLY A 50 -7.28 -4.60 1.91
N SER A 51 -6.92 -5.86 2.19
CA SER A 51 -7.22 -7.01 1.33
C SER A 51 -8.72 -7.13 1.07
N ALA A 52 -9.55 -7.06 2.12
CA ALA A 52 -11.00 -7.18 2.04
C ALA A 52 -11.65 -6.20 1.04
N GLY A 53 -11.20 -4.94 1.08
CA GLY A 53 -11.72 -3.89 0.22
C GLY A 53 -11.32 -4.10 -1.24
N ILE A 54 -10.06 -4.46 -1.48
CA ILE A 54 -9.55 -4.75 -2.82
C ILE A 54 -10.26 -5.98 -3.39
N ALA A 55 -10.33 -7.07 -2.62
CA ALA A 55 -10.99 -8.31 -3.02
C ALA A 55 -12.45 -8.06 -3.40
N ALA A 56 -13.19 -7.30 -2.58
CA ALA A 56 -14.58 -6.94 -2.86
C ALA A 56 -14.74 -6.15 -4.18
N VAL A 57 -13.83 -5.20 -4.48
CA VAL A 57 -13.84 -4.45 -5.75
C VAL A 57 -13.52 -5.35 -6.94
N LEU A 58 -12.63 -6.32 -6.77
CA LEU A 58 -12.27 -7.30 -7.80
C LEU A 58 -13.30 -8.43 -7.97
N GLY A 59 -14.28 -8.54 -7.07
CA GLY A 59 -15.33 -9.55 -7.12
C GLY A 59 -14.97 -10.88 -6.45
N TYR A 60 -13.98 -10.88 -5.57
CA TYR A 60 -13.54 -12.04 -4.79
C TYR A 60 -13.99 -11.92 -3.32
N ALA A 61 -13.98 -13.05 -2.61
CA ALA A 61 -13.98 -13.03 -1.15
C ALA A 61 -12.61 -12.58 -0.63
N ASP A 62 -12.57 -12.11 0.62
CA ASP A 62 -11.31 -11.88 1.33
C ASP A 62 -10.60 -13.22 1.67
N HIS A 63 -9.40 -13.17 2.24
CA HIS A 63 -8.61 -14.35 2.65
C HIS A 63 -7.96 -15.10 1.50
N GLU A 64 -7.12 -14.41 0.72
CA GLU A 64 -6.28 -14.99 -0.35
C GLU A 64 -7.08 -15.72 -1.45
N ALA A 65 -8.37 -15.40 -1.59
CA ALA A 65 -9.23 -15.99 -2.64
C ALA A 65 -9.04 -15.33 -4.01
N ALA A 66 -8.56 -14.08 -4.03
CA ALA A 66 -8.20 -13.38 -5.25
C ALA A 66 -6.79 -13.78 -5.71
N PRO A 67 -6.49 -13.83 -7.02
CA PRO A 67 -5.13 -14.02 -7.49
C PRO A 67 -4.21 -12.90 -7.01
N VAL A 68 -3.09 -13.24 -6.36
CA VAL A 68 -2.09 -12.29 -5.84
C VAL A 68 -1.65 -11.24 -6.86
N GLY A 69 -1.58 -11.62 -8.15
CA GLY A 69 -1.25 -10.69 -9.23
C GLY A 69 -2.27 -9.56 -9.37
N GLU A 70 -3.56 -9.84 -9.22
CA GLU A 70 -4.62 -8.83 -9.30
C GLU A 70 -4.60 -7.90 -8.08
N MET A 71 -4.37 -8.47 -6.89
CA MET A 71 -4.21 -7.72 -5.65
C MET A 71 -3.05 -6.72 -5.75
N PHE A 72 -1.88 -7.18 -6.21
CA PHE A 72 -0.70 -6.32 -6.37
C PHE A 72 -0.84 -5.33 -7.53
N ASP A 73 -1.56 -5.69 -8.59
CA ASP A 73 -1.89 -4.75 -9.65
C ASP A 73 -2.79 -3.62 -9.12
N MET A 74 -3.74 -3.90 -8.22
CA MET A 74 -4.52 -2.86 -7.55
C MET A 74 -3.64 -2.00 -6.63
N ALA A 75 -2.80 -2.62 -5.79
CA ALA A 75 -1.85 -1.90 -4.93
C ALA A 75 -0.92 -0.97 -5.74
N LYS A 76 -0.43 -1.43 -6.89
CA LYS A 76 0.35 -0.64 -7.84
C LYS A 76 -0.44 0.53 -8.43
N ARG A 77 -1.73 0.35 -8.73
CA ARG A 77 -2.61 1.44 -9.18
C ARG A 77 -2.80 2.49 -8.08
N ILE A 78 -2.93 2.07 -6.82
CA ILE A 78 -3.02 2.93 -5.63
C ILE A 78 -1.72 3.74 -5.46
N ALA A 79 -0.56 3.07 -5.41
CA ALA A 79 0.74 3.72 -5.24
C ALA A 79 1.04 4.74 -6.35
N ARG A 80 0.58 4.49 -7.58
CA ARG A 80 0.78 5.40 -8.72
C ARG A 80 0.04 6.74 -8.58
N VAL A 81 -1.07 6.81 -7.85
CA VAL A 81 -1.95 7.98 -7.85
C VAL A 81 -1.76 8.92 -6.67
N THR A 82 -0.97 8.52 -5.68
CA THR A 82 -0.70 9.29 -4.47
C THR A 82 0.78 9.62 -4.31
N THR A 83 1.07 10.68 -3.56
CA THR A 83 2.44 11.00 -3.13
C THR A 83 2.78 10.47 -1.73
N LEU A 84 1.76 9.98 -1.01
CA LEU A 84 1.89 9.44 0.34
C LEU A 84 2.61 8.08 0.36
N PRO A 85 3.32 7.74 1.45
CA PRO A 85 3.78 6.37 1.66
C PRO A 85 2.60 5.40 1.72
N VAL A 86 2.72 4.29 1.00
CA VAL A 86 1.71 3.22 0.94
C VAL A 86 2.26 1.96 1.61
N THR A 87 1.60 1.46 2.65
CA THR A 87 1.85 0.09 3.15
C THR A 87 0.84 -0.87 2.54
N VAL A 88 1.28 -2.08 2.20
CA VAL A 88 0.43 -3.08 1.54
C VAL A 88 0.05 -4.18 2.52
N ASP A 89 -1.25 -4.37 2.71
CA ASP A 89 -1.76 -5.60 3.31
C ASP A 89 -1.51 -6.77 2.35
N ALA A 90 -0.57 -7.65 2.71
CA ALA A 90 -0.15 -8.80 1.93
C ALA A 90 -0.61 -10.13 2.56
N GLU A 91 -1.63 -10.07 3.43
CA GLU A 91 -2.20 -11.23 4.12
C GLU A 91 -1.12 -12.13 4.74
N ALA A 92 -1.10 -13.44 4.51
CA ALA A 92 -0.05 -14.33 5.01
C ALA A 92 1.15 -14.44 4.05
N GLY A 93 1.21 -13.56 3.03
CA GLY A 93 2.20 -13.56 1.97
C GLY A 93 1.74 -14.21 0.66
N ASP A 94 0.46 -14.59 0.54
CA ASP A 94 -0.14 -15.14 -0.70
C ASP A 94 0.64 -16.36 -1.28
N GLY A 95 1.27 -17.14 -0.40
CA GLY A 95 2.09 -18.31 -0.77
C GLY A 95 3.39 -17.97 -1.50
N LEU A 96 3.81 -16.71 -1.54
CA LEU A 96 5.07 -16.28 -2.15
C LEU A 96 6.26 -16.52 -1.20
N GLU A 97 7.42 -16.82 -1.77
CA GLU A 97 8.68 -16.80 -1.01
C GLU A 97 8.97 -15.36 -0.51
N PRO A 98 9.48 -15.18 0.73
CA PRO A 98 9.65 -13.84 1.32
C PRO A 98 10.47 -12.86 0.46
N ALA A 99 11.51 -13.34 -0.21
CA ALA A 99 12.33 -12.50 -1.10
C ALA A 99 11.56 -12.05 -2.34
N GLU A 100 10.71 -12.92 -2.90
CA GLU A 100 9.87 -12.59 -4.04
C GLU A 100 8.80 -11.55 -3.66
N LEU A 101 8.15 -11.73 -2.51
CA LEU A 101 7.17 -10.77 -1.98
C LEU A 101 7.80 -9.37 -1.85
N VAL A 102 8.95 -9.27 -1.18
CA VAL A 102 9.64 -8.00 -0.96
C VAL A 102 10.04 -7.34 -2.28
N GLU A 103 10.56 -8.09 -3.25
CA GLU A 103 10.94 -7.53 -4.55
C GLU A 103 9.72 -7.04 -5.35
N ARG A 104 8.60 -7.78 -5.32
CA ARG A 104 7.35 -7.34 -5.96
C ARG A 104 6.84 -6.04 -5.33
N LEU A 105 6.75 -5.97 -4.00
CA LEU A 105 6.31 -4.77 -3.28
C LEU A 105 7.21 -3.55 -3.60
N LYS A 106 8.53 -3.75 -3.61
CA LYS A 106 9.49 -2.69 -3.95
C LYS A 106 9.33 -2.18 -5.37
N SER A 107 9.02 -3.06 -6.33
CA SER A 107 8.94 -2.73 -7.75
C SER A 107 7.90 -1.65 -8.08
N PHE A 108 6.89 -1.46 -7.23
CA PHE A 108 5.87 -0.43 -7.39
C PHE A 108 5.88 0.63 -6.27
N GLY A 109 6.93 0.65 -5.44
CA GLY A 109 7.15 1.72 -4.47
C GLY A 109 6.42 1.58 -3.14
N ALA A 110 5.97 0.36 -2.76
CA ALA A 110 5.41 0.14 -1.43
C ALA A 110 6.43 0.51 -0.33
N ALA A 111 5.98 1.27 0.65
CA ALA A 111 6.78 1.75 1.78
C ALA A 111 6.85 0.75 2.94
N GLY A 112 5.93 -0.21 2.98
CA GLY A 112 5.84 -1.26 4.00
C GLY A 112 4.83 -2.33 3.60
N CYS A 113 4.68 -3.34 4.46
CA CYS A 113 3.63 -4.34 4.33
C CYS A 113 3.19 -4.90 5.68
N ASN A 114 2.02 -5.53 5.68
CA ASN A 114 1.51 -6.37 6.77
C ASN A 114 1.59 -7.84 6.33
N LEU A 115 1.88 -8.71 7.31
CA LEU A 115 2.01 -10.17 7.20
C LEU A 115 1.27 -10.85 8.37
#